data_AF-A0A922SGT6-F1
#
_entry.id   AF-A0A922SGT6-F1
#
_cell.length_a   1.000
_cell.length_b   1.000
_cell.length_c   1.000
_cell.angle_alpha   90.00
_cell.angle_beta   90.00
_cell.angle_gamma   90.00
#
_symmetry.space_group_name_H-M   'P 1'
#
loop_
_entity.id
_entity.type
_entity.pdbx_description
1 polymer ?
#
loop_
_entity_poly.entity_id
_entity_poly.type
_entity_poly.pdbx_seq_one_letter_code
_entity_poly.pdbx_strand_id
1 'polypeptide(L)'
;MQTAINLCKAGESIKSTAKKYGLAYATLYRHVKTGSAVSKLGRFRPVFTEDQEIELVTYLKDMDSVFFGLTRDEFKNLAFIYTKKNNLKYPNNWDKYEKAGDDWLSSFLSRHNQISLRTPGATSVARAKGFNRHEVGVDVFMKTLSL
;
A
#
# COMPACT_ATOMS: atom_id res chain seq x y z
N MET A 1 15.20 -9.99 18.14
CA MET A 1 15.89 -8.73 17.77
C MET A 1 15.13 -7.48 18.24
N GLN A 2 13.81 -7.37 18.00
CA GLN A 2 13.01 -6.21 18.42
C GLN A 2 13.08 -5.93 19.94
N THR A 3 12.98 -6.98 20.77
CA THR A 3 13.10 -6.88 22.24
C THR A 3 14.42 -6.26 22.68
N ALA A 4 15.53 -6.66 22.05
CA ALA A 4 16.86 -6.12 22.35
C ALA A 4 16.98 -4.63 21.96
N ILE A 5 16.35 -4.21 20.85
CA ILE A 5 16.31 -2.80 20.44
C ILE A 5 15.54 -1.95 21.46
N ASN A 6 14.38 -2.44 21.92
CA ASN A 6 13.55 -1.72 22.88
C ASN A 6 14.27 -1.54 24.22
N LEU A 7 14.98 -2.57 24.71
CA LEU A 7 15.80 -2.48 25.93
C LEU A 7 16.94 -1.45 25.80
N CYS A 8 17.63 -1.44 24.65
CA CYS A 8 18.66 -0.43 24.39
C CYS A 8 18.09 0.99 24.33
N LYS A 9 16.88 1.16 23.76
CA LYS A 9 16.18 2.45 23.75
C LYS A 9 15.69 2.88 25.13
N ALA A 10 15.43 1.94 26.03
CA ALA A 10 15.08 2.20 27.43
C ALA A 10 16.31 2.55 28.31
N GLY A 11 17.51 2.56 27.73
CA GLY A 11 18.74 2.98 28.43
C GLY A 11 19.72 1.85 28.76
N GLU A 12 19.43 0.59 28.41
CA GLU A 12 20.42 -0.48 28.58
C GLU A 12 21.62 -0.33 27.63
N SER A 13 22.79 -0.78 28.10
CA SER A 13 24.02 -0.77 27.31
C SER A 13 23.94 -1.74 26.13
N ILE A 14 24.04 -1.20 24.91
CA ILE A 14 24.03 -1.95 23.64
C ILE A 14 25.02 -3.13 23.67
N LYS A 15 26.20 -2.95 24.27
CA LYS A 15 27.24 -3.99 24.35
C LYS A 15 26.82 -5.15 25.26
N SER A 16 26.21 -4.84 26.40
CA SER A 16 25.70 -5.84 27.35
C SER A 16 24.52 -6.60 26.74
N THR A 17 23.56 -5.87 26.17
CA THR A 17 22.39 -6.45 25.51
C THR A 17 22.80 -7.33 24.32
N ALA A 18 23.78 -6.91 23.50
CA ALA A 18 24.30 -7.72 22.40
C ALA A 18 24.85 -9.08 22.90
N LYS A 19 25.66 -9.07 23.97
CA LYS A 19 26.21 -10.30 24.57
C LYS A 19 25.10 -11.19 25.14
N LYS A 20 24.14 -10.61 25.87
CA LYS A 20 23.00 -11.33 26.48
C LYS A 20 22.16 -12.08 25.44
N TYR A 21 21.95 -11.47 24.27
CA TYR A 21 21.13 -12.03 23.19
C TYR A 21 21.96 -12.76 22.11
N GLY A 22 23.27 -12.93 22.30
CA GLY A 22 24.15 -13.59 21.31
C GLY A 22 24.23 -12.86 19.96
N LEU A 23 24.03 -11.54 19.94
CA LEU A 23 24.04 -10.72 18.73
C LEU A 23 25.41 -10.07 18.53
N ALA A 24 25.84 -9.93 17.28
CA ALA A 24 26.99 -9.09 16.95
C ALA A 24 26.69 -7.63 17.33
N TYR A 25 27.63 -6.97 18.03
CA TYR A 25 27.46 -5.58 18.49
C TYR A 25 27.09 -4.62 17.35
N ALA A 26 27.81 -4.70 16.22
CA ALA A 26 27.57 -3.84 15.06
C ALA A 26 26.14 -3.98 14.51
N THR A 27 25.61 -5.21 14.50
CA THR A 27 24.24 -5.48 14.06
C THR A 27 23.25 -4.82 15.00
N LEU A 28 23.35 -5.04 16.31
CA LEU A 28 22.43 -4.44 17.28
C LEU A 28 22.53 -2.91 17.27
N TYR A 29 23.75 -2.36 17.28
CA TYR A 29 23.99 -0.91 17.19
C TYR A 29 23.31 -0.29 15.96
N ARG A 30 23.45 -0.91 14.78
CA ARG A 30 22.78 -0.46 13.56
C ARG A 30 21.27 -0.42 13.74
N HIS A 31 20.67 -1.49 14.26
CA HIS A 31 19.21 -1.59 14.45
C HIS A 31 18.67 -0.66 15.56
N VAL A 32 19.46 -0.36 16.59
CA VAL A 32 19.13 0.65 17.60
C VAL A 32 19.12 2.04 16.97
N LYS A 33 20.14 2.37 16.15
CA LYS A 33 20.24 3.66 15.44
C LYS A 33 19.14 3.83 14.39
N THR A 34 18.81 2.80 13.63
CA THR A 34 17.72 2.85 12.63
C THR A 34 16.34 2.68 13.25
N GLY A 35 16.26 2.19 14.49
CA GLY A 35 15.01 2.02 15.24
C GLY A 35 14.12 0.87 14.77
N SER A 36 14.55 0.04 13.82
CA SER A 36 13.77 -1.08 13.29
C SER A 36 14.62 -2.36 13.19
N ALA A 37 14.07 -3.48 13.66
CA ALA A 37 14.65 -4.81 13.48
C ALA A 37 14.55 -5.31 12.03
N VAL A 38 13.66 -4.72 11.23
CA VAL A 38 13.41 -5.13 9.85
C VAL A 38 14.44 -4.46 8.94
N SER A 39 15.21 -5.27 8.21
CA SER A 39 16.00 -4.74 7.10
C SER A 39 15.04 -4.28 6.00
N LYS A 40 15.05 -2.97 5.70
CA LYS A 40 14.43 -2.46 4.46
C LYS A 40 15.32 -2.91 3.30
N LEU A 41 15.09 -4.13 2.81
CA LEU A 41 15.85 -4.72 1.73
C LEU A 41 15.29 -4.23 0.39
N GLY A 42 16.16 -3.78 -0.51
CA GLY A 42 15.78 -3.34 -1.86
C GLY A 42 15.59 -1.82 -2.03
N ARG A 43 15.56 -1.39 -3.29
CA ARG A 43 15.42 0.02 -3.70
C ARG A 43 13.98 0.52 -3.63
N PHE A 44 13.01 -0.39 -3.80
CA PHE A 44 11.60 -0.04 -3.89
C PHE A 44 11.04 0.33 -2.52
N ARG A 45 10.52 1.56 -2.43
CA ARG A 45 9.75 2.01 -1.27
C ARG A 45 8.27 1.99 -1.64
N PRO A 46 7.39 1.51 -0.73
CA PRO A 46 5.97 1.61 -0.95
C PRO A 46 5.58 3.08 -1.09
N VAL A 47 4.68 3.35 -2.04
CA VAL A 47 4.18 4.71 -2.34
C VAL A 47 3.23 5.19 -1.23
N PHE A 48 2.52 4.26 -0.61
CA PHE A 48 1.55 4.49 0.45
C PHE A 48 2.07 3.99 1.79
N THR A 49 1.62 4.63 2.87
CA THR A 49 1.79 4.08 4.23
C THR A 49 0.84 2.90 4.44
N GLU A 50 1.07 2.11 5.49
CA GLU A 50 0.20 0.99 5.83
C GLU A 50 -1.26 1.43 6.04
N ASP A 51 -1.47 2.54 6.75
CA ASP A 51 -2.80 3.12 6.97
C ASP A 51 -3.50 3.51 5.65
N GLN A 52 -2.77 4.14 4.74
CA GLN A 52 -3.29 4.51 3.42
C GLN A 52 -3.62 3.29 2.55
N GLU A 53 -2.82 2.23 2.64
CA GLU A 53 -3.16 0.98 1.96
C GLU A 53 -4.41 0.32 2.55
N ILE A 54 -4.61 0.39 3.86
CA ILE A 54 -5.81 -0.10 4.54
C ILE A 54 -7.05 0.68 4.09
N GLU A 55 -6.97 2.00 3.95
CA GLU A 55 -8.06 2.82 3.39
C GLU A 55 -8.44 2.36 1.98
N LEU A 56 -7.44 2.15 1.10
CA LEU A 56 -7.65 1.68 -0.26
C LEU A 56 -8.27 0.27 -0.30
N VAL A 57 -7.82 -0.64 0.58
CA VAL A 57 -8.38 -1.99 0.70
C VAL A 57 -9.83 -1.96 1.20
N THR A 58 -10.13 -1.08 2.17
CA THR A 58 -11.49 -0.92 2.69
C THR A 58 -12.42 -0.45 1.58
N TYR A 59 -12.00 0.57 0.83
CA TYR A 59 -12.76 1.05 -0.32
C TYR A 59 -13.00 -0.04 -1.38
N LEU A 60 -11.98 -0.84 -1.69
CA LEU A 60 -12.13 -1.95 -2.64
C LEU A 60 -13.17 -2.97 -2.18
N LYS A 61 -13.22 -3.30 -0.88
CA LYS A 61 -14.20 -4.23 -0.31
C LYS A 61 -15.61 -3.64 -0.34
N ASP A 62 -15.76 -2.36 -0.03
CA ASP A 62 -17.05 -1.67 -0.08
C ASP A 62 -17.60 -1.67 -1.52
N MET A 63 -16.75 -1.36 -2.50
CA MET A 63 -17.11 -1.38 -3.91
C MET A 63 -17.47 -2.78 -4.43
N ASP A 64 -16.80 -3.81 -3.93
CA ASP A 64 -17.12 -5.20 -4.28
C ASP A 64 -18.47 -5.63 -3.67
N SER A 65 -18.78 -5.18 -2.45
CA SER A 65 -20.05 -5.49 -1.76
C SER A 65 -21.30 -4.96 -2.48
N VAL A 66 -21.15 -3.86 -3.23
CA VAL A 66 -22.21 -3.28 -4.06
C VAL A 66 -22.17 -3.75 -5.52
N PHE A 67 -21.41 -4.82 -5.82
CA PHE A 67 -21.21 -5.39 -7.17
C PHE A 67 -20.57 -4.43 -8.20
N PHE A 68 -19.89 -3.38 -7.73
CA PHE A 68 -19.14 -2.42 -8.53
C PHE A 68 -17.62 -2.59 -8.35
N GLY A 69 -17.16 -3.83 -8.24
CA GLY A 69 -15.73 -4.14 -8.11
C GLY A 69 -14.89 -3.50 -9.22
N LEU A 70 -13.80 -2.85 -8.83
CA LEU A 70 -12.92 -2.12 -9.74
C LEU A 70 -12.07 -3.08 -10.59
N THR A 71 -11.86 -2.70 -11.85
CA THR A 71 -10.84 -3.33 -12.69
C THR A 71 -9.43 -2.91 -12.27
N ARG A 72 -8.42 -3.65 -12.75
CA ARG A 72 -7.01 -3.34 -12.50
C ARG A 72 -6.62 -1.93 -12.96
N ASP A 73 -7.11 -1.48 -14.11
CA ASP A 73 -6.80 -0.14 -14.61
C ASP A 73 -7.54 0.95 -13.84
N GLU A 74 -8.81 0.76 -13.48
CA GLU A 74 -9.55 1.71 -12.64
C GLU A 74 -8.89 1.89 -11.28
N PHE A 75 -8.42 0.80 -10.66
CA PHE A 75 -7.70 0.87 -9.40
C PHE A 75 -6.33 1.56 -9.53
N LYS A 76 -5.59 1.34 -10.63
CA LYS A 76 -4.34 2.05 -10.90
C LYS A 76 -4.56 3.56 -11.10
N ASN A 77 -5.67 3.95 -11.73
CA ASN A 77 -6.05 5.36 -11.88
C ASN A 77 -6.41 5.98 -10.52
N LEU A 78 -7.22 5.27 -9.73
CA LEU A 78 -7.59 5.70 -8.38
C LEU A 78 -6.36 5.93 -7.50
N ALA A 79 -5.40 5.00 -7.51
CA ALA A 79 -4.15 5.14 -6.78
C ALA A 79 -3.36 6.37 -7.21
N PHE A 80 -3.27 6.67 -8.51
CA PHE A 80 -2.61 7.88 -9.01
C PHE A 80 -3.31 9.15 -8.51
N ILE A 81 -4.64 9.23 -8.62
CA ILE A 81 -5.40 10.38 -8.13
C ILE A 81 -5.21 10.54 -6.62
N TYR A 82 -5.24 9.45 -5.86
CA TYR A 82 -5.03 9.46 -4.41
C TYR A 82 -3.63 9.97 -4.05
N THR A 83 -2.58 9.59 -4.80
CA THR A 83 -1.23 10.17 -4.59
C THR A 83 -1.18 11.66 -4.83
N LYS A 84 -1.83 12.16 -5.90
CA LYS A 84 -1.86 13.58 -6.26
C LYS A 84 -2.57 14.40 -5.18
N LYS A 85 -3.72 13.93 -4.69
CA LYS A 85 -4.49 14.62 -3.66
C LYS A 85 -3.75 14.70 -2.32
N ASN A 86 -3.10 13.61 -1.93
CA ASN A 86 -2.33 13.55 -0.68
C ASN A 86 -0.90 14.09 -0.81
N ASN A 87 -0.54 14.69 -1.96
CA ASN A 87 0.80 15.22 -2.25
C ASN A 87 1.94 14.23 -1.94
N LEU A 88 1.72 12.95 -2.27
CA LEU A 88 2.68 11.87 -1.99
C LEU A 88 3.76 11.80 -3.06
N LYS A 89 4.92 11.25 -2.70
CA LYS A 89 5.97 10.94 -3.68
C LYS A 89 5.66 9.62 -4.36
N TYR A 90 5.64 9.63 -5.68
CA TYR A 90 5.40 8.46 -6.52
C TYR A 90 6.39 8.41 -7.70
N PRO A 91 6.52 7.27 -8.41
CA PRO A 91 7.44 7.14 -9.54
C PRO A 91 7.05 8.03 -10.73
N ASN A 92 8.02 8.69 -11.38
CA ASN A 92 7.79 9.59 -12.53
C ASN A 92 6.99 8.95 -13.68
N ASN A 93 7.07 7.63 -13.85
CA ASN A 93 6.30 6.93 -14.89
C ASN A 93 4.78 7.04 -14.69
N TRP A 94 4.31 7.32 -13.48
CA TRP A 94 2.88 7.47 -13.22
C TRP A 94 2.33 8.74 -13.87
N ASP A 95 3.11 9.83 -13.91
CA ASP A 95 2.71 11.05 -14.61
C ASP A 95 2.61 10.84 -16.13
N LYS A 96 3.46 9.99 -16.70
CA LYS A 96 3.46 9.71 -18.14
C LYS A 96 2.18 9.00 -18.61
N TYR A 97 1.64 8.11 -17.78
CA TYR A 97 0.49 7.26 -18.13
C TYR A 97 -0.78 7.63 -17.34
N GLU A 98 -0.70 8.67 -16.52
CA GLU A 98 -1.75 9.14 -15.59
C GLU A 98 -2.35 8.02 -14.73
N LYS A 99 -1.52 7.03 -14.37
CA LYS A 99 -1.93 5.86 -13.59
C LYS A 99 -0.75 5.17 -12.92
N ALA A 100 -1.05 4.40 -11.88
CA ALA A 100 -0.04 3.58 -11.23
C ALA A 100 0.52 2.48 -12.16
N GLY A 101 1.78 2.09 -11.92
CA GLY A 101 2.45 1.03 -12.70
C GLY A 101 2.03 -0.38 -12.30
N ASP A 102 2.24 -1.35 -13.19
CA ASP A 102 1.91 -2.76 -12.92
C ASP A 102 2.79 -3.38 -11.84
N ASP A 103 4.04 -2.93 -11.69
CA ASP A 103 4.93 -3.33 -10.59
C ASP A 103 4.37 -2.93 -9.24
N TRP A 104 3.81 -1.71 -9.16
CA TRP A 104 3.16 -1.22 -7.94
C TRP A 104 1.93 -2.05 -7.63
N LEU A 105 1.07 -2.30 -8.63
CA LEU A 105 -0.15 -3.06 -8.44
C LEU A 105 0.16 -4.49 -7.95
N SER A 106 1.13 -5.15 -8.58
CA SER A 106 1.55 -6.50 -8.20
C SER A 106 2.11 -6.53 -6.77
N SER A 107 2.88 -5.51 -6.39
CA SER A 107 3.41 -5.35 -5.04
C SER A 107 2.30 -5.07 -4.01
N PHE A 108 1.29 -4.27 -4.37
CA PHE A 108 0.16 -3.97 -3.50
C PHE A 108 -0.68 -5.22 -3.23
N LEU A 109 -1.02 -5.98 -4.28
CA LEU A 109 -1.78 -7.22 -4.15
C LEU A 109 -1.01 -8.31 -3.40
N SER A 110 0.31 -8.36 -3.48
CA SER A 110 1.10 -9.34 -2.72
C SER A 110 1.11 -9.05 -1.21
N ARG A 111 0.96 -7.79 -0.81
CA ARG A 111 0.76 -7.39 0.60
C ARG A 111 -0.67 -7.65 1.08
N HIS A 112 -1.64 -7.50 0.19
CA HIS A 112 -3.07 -7.64 0.50
C HIS A 112 -3.69 -8.81 -0.28
N ASN A 113 -3.30 -10.04 0.07
CA ASN A 113 -3.75 -11.26 -0.63
C ASN A 113 -5.25 -11.58 -0.47
N GLN A 114 -5.95 -10.86 0.40
CA GLN A 114 -7.38 -10.99 0.69
C GLN A 114 -8.29 -10.22 -0.28
N ILE A 115 -7.74 -9.42 -1.18
CA ILE A 115 -8.49 -8.68 -2.20
C ILE A 115 -8.26 -9.27 -3.58
N SER A 116 -9.31 -9.23 -4.41
CA SER A 116 -9.24 -9.58 -5.82
C SER A 116 -9.86 -8.46 -6.65
N LEU A 117 -9.20 -8.10 -7.75
CA LEU A 117 -9.70 -7.08 -8.67
C LEU A 117 -10.44 -7.76 -9.82
N ARG A 118 -11.50 -7.12 -10.30
CA ARG A 118 -12.33 -7.68 -11.36
C ARG A 118 -11.53 -7.79 -12.66
N THR A 119 -11.55 -8.97 -13.27
CA THR A 119 -11.15 -9.13 -14.67
C THR A 119 -12.39 -8.89 -15.53
N PRO A 120 -12.39 -7.91 -16.46
CA PRO A 120 -13.52 -7.70 -17.34
C PRO A 120 -13.70 -8.92 -18.25
N GLY A 121 -14.81 -9.64 -18.09
CA GLY A 121 -15.20 -10.69 -19.03
C GLY A 121 -15.70 -10.09 -20.33
N ALA A 122 -15.52 -10.79 -21.47
CA ALA A 122 -16.13 -10.41 -22.75
C ALA A 122 -17.65 -10.33 -22.58
N THR A 123 -18.17 -9.10 -22.46
CA THR A 123 -19.56 -8.85 -22.11
C THR A 123 -20.29 -8.44 -23.38
N SER A 124 -21.24 -9.25 -23.84
CA SER A 124 -22.10 -8.92 -24.98
C SER A 124 -22.84 -7.60 -24.76
N VAL A 125 -23.01 -6.79 -25.81
CA VAL A 125 -23.66 -5.47 -25.82
C VAL A 125 -24.99 -5.42 -25.04
N ALA A 126 -25.74 -6.53 -24.99
CA ALA A 126 -26.99 -6.67 -24.25
C ALA A 126 -26.88 -6.45 -22.72
N ARG A 127 -25.75 -6.82 -22.09
CA ARG A 127 -25.53 -6.58 -20.65
C ARG A 127 -24.98 -5.18 -20.37
N ALA A 128 -24.28 -4.56 -21.34
CA ALA A 128 -23.75 -3.21 -21.19
C ALA A 128 -24.85 -2.14 -21.07
N LYS A 129 -26.02 -2.38 -21.69
CA LYS A 129 -27.17 -1.46 -21.63
C LYS A 129 -27.90 -1.41 -20.28
N GLY A 130 -27.67 -2.38 -19.38
CA GLY A 130 -28.33 -2.44 -18.07
C GLY A 130 -27.59 -1.72 -16.93
N PHE A 131 -26.33 -1.33 -17.15
CA PHE A 131 -25.52 -0.63 -16.17
C PHE A 131 -25.34 0.81 -16.63
N ASN A 132 -26.23 1.71 -16.19
CA ASN A 132 -25.94 3.15 -16.25
C ASN A 132 -24.73 3.38 -15.34
N ARG A 133 -23.54 3.45 -15.94
CA ARG A 133 -22.27 3.79 -15.30
C ARG A 133 -22.30 5.28 -14.94
N HIS A 134 -23.17 5.65 -14.01
CA HIS A 134 -23.14 6.98 -13.41
C HIS A 134 -22.06 6.95 -12.32
N GLU A 135 -20.86 7.45 -12.65
CA GLU A 135 -19.98 8.20 -11.74
C GLU A 135 -19.59 7.62 -10.35
N VAL A 136 -19.76 6.33 -10.07
CA VAL A 136 -19.63 5.83 -8.67
C VAL A 136 -18.25 5.29 -8.24
N GLY A 137 -17.26 5.13 -9.12
CA GLY A 137 -16.01 4.44 -8.77
C GLY A 137 -14.82 5.31 -8.32
N VAL A 138 -14.89 6.63 -8.51
CA VAL A 138 -13.77 7.54 -8.18
C VAL A 138 -14.27 8.77 -7.44
N ASP A 139 -15.38 9.37 -7.88
CA ASP A 139 -15.96 10.56 -7.23
C ASP A 139 -16.44 10.30 -5.80
N VAL A 140 -17.00 9.11 -5.53
CA VAL A 140 -17.52 8.76 -4.20
C VAL A 140 -16.39 8.62 -3.17
N PHE A 141 -15.34 7.86 -3.49
CA PHE A 141 -14.14 7.72 -2.64
C PHE A 141 -13.46 9.07 -2.37
N MET A 142 -13.42 9.90 -3.41
CA MET A 142 -12.75 11.19 -3.38
C MET A 142 -13.53 12.27 -2.61
N LYS A 143 -14.86 12.15 -2.49
CA LYS A 143 -15.72 12.98 -1.63
C LYS A 143 -15.67 12.56 -0.17
N THR A 144 -15.50 11.28 0.13
CA THR A 144 -15.38 10.79 1.52
C THR A 144 -14.08 11.17 2.21
N LEU A 145 -13.04 11.55 1.45
CA LEU A 145 -11.72 11.94 1.97
C LEU A 145 -11.53 13.47 2.12
N SER A 146 -12.54 14.31 1.82
CA SER A 146 -12.44 15.77 1.99
C SER A 146 -12.92 16.25 3.36
N LEU A 147 -12.32 15.73 4.44
CA LEU A 147 -12.39 16.32 5.77
C LEU A 147 -11.03 16.91 6.15
#